data_AF-A0A4U9HNK7-F1
#
_entry.id   AF-A0A4U9HNK7-F1
#
_cell.length_a   1.000
_cell.length_b   1.000
_cell.length_c   1.000
_cell.angle_alpha   90.00
_cell.angle_beta   90.00
_cell.angle_gamma   90.00
#
_symmetry.space_group_name_H-M   'P 1'
#
loop_
_entity.id
_entity.type
_entity.pdbx_description
1 polymer ?
#
loop_
_entity_poly.entity_id
_entity_poly.type
_entity_poly.pdbx_seq_one_letter_code
_entity_poly.pdbx_strand_id
1 'polypeptide(L)'
;MQIFNKSKKNPTEKRSRKPEDASSSHSEMKEPAKADPVPPPLPELMESAKPVKAIKDTFVSQGTQLTGTIEGQGNIIVEGVIEGSLTCSHQVRIEPTGQVKGEIHAQHIMINGSVEGSCHATA
;
A
#
# COMPACT_ATOMS: atom_id res chain seq x y z
N MET A 1 -40.62 -24.74 35.63
CA MET A 1 -39.28 -25.34 35.60
C MET A 1 -38.35 -24.33 34.94
N GLN A 2 -37.60 -23.55 35.73
CA GLN A 2 -36.51 -22.69 35.24
C GLN A 2 -35.29 -23.59 35.01
N ILE A 3 -34.53 -23.45 33.91
CA ILE A 3 -33.10 -23.10 34.01
C ILE A 3 -32.64 -22.42 32.70
N PHE A 4 -32.01 -21.25 32.90
CA PHE A 4 -31.31 -20.35 31.99
C PHE A 4 -29.91 -20.93 31.68
N ASN A 5 -29.54 -21.17 30.42
CA ASN A 5 -28.15 -21.54 30.12
C ASN A 5 -27.33 -20.32 29.69
N LYS A 6 -26.61 -19.78 30.67
CA LYS A 6 -25.77 -18.58 30.63
C LYS A 6 -24.32 -19.03 30.60
N SER A 7 -23.70 -19.10 29.42
CA SER A 7 -22.26 -19.39 29.34
C SER A 7 -21.45 -18.10 29.53
N LYS A 8 -20.71 -18.03 30.64
CA LYS A 8 -19.86 -16.90 31.06
C LYS A 8 -18.40 -17.16 30.65
N LYS A 9 -17.76 -16.14 30.06
CA LYS A 9 -16.44 -15.50 30.40
C LYS A 9 -15.30 -16.40 30.90
N ASN A 10 -14.06 -16.34 30.36
CA ASN A 10 -12.96 -15.36 30.59
C ASN A 10 -11.62 -16.02 30.10
N PRO A 11 -10.38 -15.45 30.17
CA PRO A 11 -9.90 -14.10 30.56
C PRO A 11 -8.81 -13.48 29.62
N THR A 12 -8.46 -12.24 29.92
CA THR A 12 -7.43 -11.34 29.37
C THR A 12 -5.99 -11.60 29.88
N GLU A 13 -5.02 -11.03 29.13
CA GLU A 13 -3.72 -10.46 29.55
C GLU A 13 -2.49 -11.38 29.76
N LYS A 14 -1.38 -11.08 29.07
CA LYS A 14 -0.16 -10.53 29.71
C LYS A 14 0.98 -10.18 28.74
N ARG A 15 1.58 -9.03 29.06
CA ARG A 15 2.70 -8.34 28.42
C ARG A 15 4.04 -8.83 29.02
N SER A 16 5.11 -8.61 28.24
CA SER A 16 6.53 -8.37 28.62
C SER A 16 7.40 -9.51 29.16
N ARG A 17 8.56 -9.75 28.49
CA ARG A 17 9.92 -9.37 28.95
C ARG A 17 11.05 -9.74 27.94
N LYS A 18 11.94 -8.77 27.64
CA LYS A 18 13.39 -8.90 27.24
C LYS A 18 14.21 -9.38 28.49
N PRO A 19 15.53 -9.73 28.49
CA PRO A 19 16.65 -9.30 27.60
C PRO A 19 17.72 -10.42 27.28
N GLU A 20 18.61 -10.23 26.30
CA GLU A 20 20.10 -10.01 26.38
C GLU A 20 21.04 -11.25 26.34
N ASP A 21 21.94 -11.19 25.35
CA ASP A 21 23.40 -11.45 25.34
C ASP A 21 24.07 -12.82 25.12
N ALA A 22 25.23 -12.69 24.43
CA ALA A 22 26.36 -13.59 24.17
C ALA A 22 26.21 -14.72 23.13
N SER A 23 27.20 -15.09 22.29
CA SER A 23 28.46 -14.51 21.83
C SER A 23 29.06 -15.51 20.82
N SER A 24 29.80 -14.99 19.83
CA SER A 24 30.96 -15.58 19.13
C SER A 24 30.84 -16.85 18.27
N SER A 25 31.09 -16.69 16.96
CA SER A 25 32.29 -17.18 16.24
C SER A 25 32.24 -16.60 14.82
N HIS A 26 33.25 -15.90 14.30
CA HIS A 26 34.51 -16.47 13.83
C HIS A 26 35.55 -15.35 13.58
N SER A 27 36.81 -15.56 14.01
CA SER A 27 37.96 -14.69 13.73
C SER A 27 38.63 -15.04 12.38
N GLU A 28 39.14 -13.97 11.74
CA GLU A 28 40.32 -13.82 10.85
C GLU A 28 40.50 -14.74 9.61
N MET A 29 41.08 -14.32 8.47
CA MET A 29 42.24 -13.44 8.27
C MET A 29 42.47 -13.09 6.77
N LYS A 30 43.12 -11.91 6.54
CA LYS A 30 43.94 -11.41 5.39
C LYS A 30 43.34 -10.44 4.34
N GLU A 31 43.63 -9.14 4.56
CA GLU A 31 44.18 -8.19 3.56
C GLU A 31 45.68 -8.50 3.29
N PRO A 32 46.40 -7.97 2.26
CA PRO A 32 46.16 -6.71 1.50
C PRO A 32 46.48 -6.76 -0.02
N ALA A 33 46.07 -5.74 -0.81
CA ALA A 33 46.91 -5.09 -1.84
C ALA A 33 46.20 -3.99 -2.66
N LYS A 34 46.74 -2.77 -2.51
CA LYS A 34 46.73 -1.60 -3.43
C LYS A 34 45.42 -0.84 -3.64
N ALA A 35 45.40 0.33 -3.01
CA ALA A 35 44.48 1.43 -3.27
C ALA A 35 44.73 2.03 -4.66
N ASP A 36 43.73 1.96 -5.53
CA ASP A 36 43.56 2.97 -6.56
C ASP A 36 43.03 4.25 -5.87
N PRO A 37 43.65 5.43 -6.07
CA PRO A 37 43.08 6.65 -5.57
C PRO A 37 41.76 6.90 -6.30
N VAL A 38 40.65 6.81 -5.56
CA VAL A 38 39.33 7.25 -6.03
C VAL A 38 39.49 8.68 -6.53
N PRO A 39 39.23 8.99 -7.81
CA PRO A 39 39.29 10.36 -8.27
C PRO A 39 38.27 11.18 -7.45
N PRO A 40 38.64 12.38 -6.98
CA PRO A 40 37.69 13.25 -6.29
C PRO A 40 36.47 13.46 -7.20
N PRO A 41 35.23 13.41 -6.67
CA PRO A 41 34.05 13.65 -7.47
C PRO A 41 34.13 15.08 -7.99
N LEU A 42 34.17 15.23 -9.32
CA LEU A 42 34.06 16.54 -9.97
C LEU A 42 32.70 17.14 -9.62
N PRO A 43 32.63 18.32 -8.96
CA PRO A 43 31.37 19.02 -8.75
C PRO A 43 30.94 19.75 -10.03
N GLU A 44 29.62 19.74 -10.23
CA GLU A 44 28.82 20.79 -10.88
C GLU A 44 28.88 20.93 -12.40
N LEU A 45 27.98 20.19 -13.03
CA LEU A 45 27.12 20.78 -14.05
C LEU A 45 25.64 20.43 -13.73
N MET A 46 24.84 21.49 -13.46
CA MET A 46 23.39 21.67 -13.74
C MET A 46 22.40 20.68 -13.06
N GLU A 47 21.80 20.97 -11.91
CA GLU A 47 20.73 21.96 -11.60
C GLU A 47 19.35 21.64 -12.25
N SER A 48 18.33 21.43 -11.38
CA SER A 48 16.91 21.17 -11.67
C SER A 48 16.43 19.70 -11.71
N ALA A 49 16.59 18.98 -10.60
CA ALA A 49 15.68 17.87 -10.31
C ALA A 49 14.47 18.42 -9.54
N LYS A 50 13.43 18.88 -10.24
CA LYS A 50 12.10 19.03 -9.62
C LYS A 50 11.80 17.72 -8.87
N PRO A 51 11.27 17.74 -7.63
CA PRO A 51 10.97 16.50 -6.94
C PRO A 51 10.01 15.71 -7.82
N VAL A 52 10.47 14.57 -8.33
CA VAL A 52 9.62 13.64 -9.09
C VAL A 52 8.54 13.23 -8.11
N LYS A 53 7.34 13.79 -8.30
CA LYS A 53 6.21 13.57 -7.42
C LYS A 53 5.91 12.07 -7.49
N ALA A 54 6.33 11.33 -6.47
CA ALA A 54 6.13 9.89 -6.42
C ALA A 54 4.61 9.64 -6.46
N ILE A 55 4.13 9.09 -7.56
CA ILE A 55 2.74 8.67 -7.70
C ILE A 55 2.57 7.48 -6.75
N LYS A 56 1.70 7.63 -5.76
CA LYS A 56 1.42 6.58 -4.78
C LYS A 56 0.20 5.79 -5.23
N ASP A 57 0.28 4.49 -5.05
CA ASP A 57 -0.82 3.58 -5.32
C ASP A 57 -1.68 3.41 -4.06
N THR A 58 -2.98 3.50 -4.22
CA THR A 58 -3.97 3.14 -3.22
C THR A 58 -4.54 1.78 -3.58
N PHE A 59 -4.42 0.82 -2.66
CA PHE A 59 -4.98 -0.52 -2.82
C PHE A 59 -6.20 -0.71 -1.91
N VAL A 60 -7.32 -1.10 -2.50
CA VAL A 60 -8.54 -1.51 -1.80
C VAL A 60 -8.63 -3.03 -1.88
N SER A 61 -8.08 -3.73 -0.88
CA SER A 61 -7.98 -5.18 -0.86
C SER A 61 -9.34 -5.87 -0.69
N GLN A 62 -9.38 -7.15 -1.06
CA GLN A 62 -10.53 -8.03 -0.83
C GLN A 62 -11.01 -8.00 0.63
N GLY A 63 -12.33 -8.07 0.83
CA GLY A 63 -12.95 -7.94 2.15
C GLY A 63 -13.15 -6.51 2.64
N THR A 64 -12.58 -5.52 1.93
CA THR A 64 -12.82 -4.09 2.21
C THR A 64 -14.10 -3.62 1.50
N GLN A 65 -14.96 -2.93 2.26
CA GLN A 65 -16.14 -2.24 1.74
C GLN A 65 -16.00 -0.74 1.99
N LEU A 66 -16.08 0.06 0.92
CA LEU A 66 -16.03 1.51 1.00
C LEU A 66 -17.37 2.09 0.52
N THR A 67 -17.94 3.00 1.29
CA THR A 67 -19.17 3.71 0.97
C THR A 67 -18.96 5.21 1.02
N GLY A 68 -19.42 5.93 -0.02
CA GLY A 68 -19.33 7.39 -0.11
C GLY A 68 -18.46 7.90 -1.26
N THR A 69 -17.77 9.02 -1.04
CA THR A 69 -16.92 9.66 -2.06
C THR A 69 -15.45 9.37 -1.79
N ILE A 70 -14.76 8.79 -2.77
CA ILE A 70 -13.33 8.45 -2.70
C ILE A 70 -12.58 9.35 -3.68
N GLU A 71 -11.57 10.06 -3.20
CA GLU A 71 -10.70 10.91 -4.03
C GLU A 71 -9.25 10.47 -3.90
N GLY A 72 -8.58 10.26 -5.03
CA GLY A 72 -7.17 9.89 -5.09
C GLY A 72 -6.41 10.62 -6.18
N GLN A 73 -5.20 11.06 -5.88
CA GLN A 73 -4.33 11.74 -6.84
C GLN A 73 -3.45 10.76 -7.65
N GLY A 74 -3.19 9.57 -7.10
CA GLY A 74 -2.38 8.53 -7.72
C GLY A 74 -3.22 7.39 -8.29
N ASN A 75 -2.64 6.21 -8.45
CA ASN A 75 -3.36 5.08 -9.00
C ASN A 75 -4.24 4.45 -7.93
N ILE A 76 -5.44 4.01 -8.30
CA ILE A 76 -6.35 3.31 -7.40
C ILE A 76 -6.58 1.91 -7.94
N ILE A 77 -6.30 0.90 -7.12
CA ILE A 77 -6.46 -0.52 -7.47
C ILE A 77 -7.53 -1.11 -6.55
N VAL A 78 -8.58 -1.67 -7.14
CA VAL A 78 -9.79 -2.09 -6.44
C VAL A 78 -9.98 -3.60 -6.58
N GLU A 79 -9.80 -4.32 -5.48
CA GLU A 79 -10.12 -5.76 -5.34
C GLU A 79 -11.35 -6.01 -4.45
N GLY A 80 -11.78 -5.01 -3.67
CA GLY A 80 -12.92 -5.05 -2.77
C GLY A 80 -14.22 -4.50 -3.36
N VAL A 81 -15.12 -4.03 -2.49
CA VAL A 81 -16.42 -3.46 -2.89
C VAL A 81 -16.44 -1.95 -2.63
N ILE A 82 -16.85 -1.18 -3.63
CA ILE A 82 -17.01 0.27 -3.53
C ILE A 82 -18.43 0.63 -3.91
N GLU A 83 -19.12 1.37 -3.06
CA GLU A 83 -20.46 1.91 -3.33
C GLU A 83 -20.43 3.45 -3.18
N GLY A 84 -20.51 4.16 -4.29
CA GLY A 84 -20.52 5.63 -4.32
C GLY A 84 -19.75 6.21 -5.50
N SER A 85 -19.07 7.34 -5.28
CA SER A 85 -18.37 8.08 -6.34
C SER A 85 -16.86 7.97 -6.14
N LEU A 86 -16.14 7.56 -7.18
CA LEU A 86 -14.69 7.39 -7.17
C LEU A 86 -14.07 8.35 -8.17
N THR A 87 -13.27 9.27 -7.66
CA THR A 87 -12.56 10.28 -8.47
C THR A 87 -11.05 10.06 -8.35
N CYS A 88 -10.40 9.87 -9.49
CA CYS A 88 -8.97 9.65 -9.57
C CYS A 88 -8.35 10.60 -10.57
N SER A 89 -7.28 11.31 -10.19
CA SER A 89 -6.58 12.19 -11.13
C SER A 89 -5.74 11.45 -12.16
N HIS A 90 -5.50 10.14 -12.00
CA HIS A 90 -4.63 9.37 -12.88
C HIS A 90 -5.31 8.09 -13.39
N GLN A 91 -5.03 6.94 -12.78
CA GLN A 91 -5.55 5.65 -13.23
C GLN A 91 -6.38 4.93 -12.17
N VAL A 92 -7.52 4.39 -12.58
CA VAL A 92 -8.31 3.44 -11.79
C VAL A 92 -8.21 2.06 -12.42
N ARG A 93 -7.91 1.06 -11.61
CA ARG A 93 -7.84 -0.34 -12.02
C ARG A 93 -8.75 -1.17 -11.13
N ILE A 94 -9.76 -1.78 -11.72
CA ILE A 94 -10.65 -2.71 -11.03
C ILE A 94 -10.15 -4.11 -11.33
N GLU A 95 -9.70 -4.81 -10.30
CA GLU A 95 -9.23 -6.18 -10.38
C GLU A 95 -10.40 -7.15 -10.56
N PRO A 96 -10.15 -8.42 -10.95
CA PRO A 96 -11.21 -9.40 -11.18
C PRO A 96 -12.18 -9.61 -10.02
N THR A 97 -11.72 -9.45 -8.77
CA THR A 97 -12.57 -9.56 -7.58
C THR A 97 -13.25 -8.24 -7.18
N GLY A 98 -12.84 -7.14 -7.80
CA GLY A 98 -13.35 -5.80 -7.52
C GLY A 98 -14.78 -5.61 -8.02
N GLN A 99 -15.61 -5.02 -7.16
CA GLN A 99 -16.99 -4.64 -7.48
C GLN A 99 -17.20 -3.16 -7.17
N VAL A 100 -17.59 -2.38 -8.17
CA VAL A 100 -17.87 -0.95 -7.99
C VAL A 100 -19.30 -0.65 -8.39
N LYS A 101 -20.04 0.00 -7.49
CA LYS A 101 -21.39 0.50 -7.73
C LYS A 101 -21.41 2.02 -7.62
N GLY A 102 -21.73 2.72 -8.69
CA GLY A 102 -21.85 4.17 -8.73
C GLY A 102 -21.05 4.81 -9.86
N GLU A 103 -20.40 5.94 -9.59
CA GLU A 103 -19.78 6.77 -10.63
C GLU A 103 -18.25 6.78 -10.51
N ILE A 104 -17.57 6.54 -11.63
CA ILE A 104 -16.10 6.48 -11.70
C ILE A 104 -15.61 7.60 -12.63
N HIS A 105 -14.76 8.49 -12.12
CA HIS A 105 -14.07 9.53 -12.89
C HIS A 105 -12.56 9.34 -12.84
N ALA A 106 -11.91 9.17 -13.99
CA ALA A 106 -10.46 9.13 -14.07
C ALA A 106 -9.91 9.55 -15.44
N GLN A 107 -8.59 9.71 -15.58
CA GLN A 107 -7.99 9.83 -16.91
C GLN A 107 -7.93 8.48 -17.63
N HIS A 108 -7.58 7.43 -16.89
CA HIS A 108 -7.50 6.08 -17.41
C HIS A 108 -8.26 5.10 -16.51
N ILE A 109 -9.11 4.27 -17.11
CA ILE A 109 -9.93 3.29 -16.38
C ILE A 109 -9.68 1.91 -17.01
N MET A 110 -9.18 0.98 -16.21
CA MET A 110 -9.04 -0.43 -16.57
C MET A 110 -9.98 -1.28 -15.71
N ILE A 111 -10.85 -2.07 -16.35
CA ILE A 111 -11.88 -2.86 -15.68
C ILE A 111 -11.67 -4.34 -16.00
N ASN A 112 -11.20 -5.11 -15.02
CA ASN A 112 -11.11 -6.57 -15.07
C ASN A 112 -12.21 -7.27 -14.23
N GLY A 113 -12.87 -6.52 -13.34
CA GLY A 113 -13.95 -7.00 -12.45
C GLY A 113 -15.35 -6.56 -12.90
N SER A 114 -16.22 -6.25 -11.92
CA SER A 114 -17.61 -5.84 -12.17
C SER A 114 -17.85 -4.38 -11.81
N VAL A 115 -18.54 -3.66 -12.70
CA VAL A 115 -18.94 -2.26 -12.48
C VAL A 115 -20.42 -2.09 -12.79
N GLU A 116 -21.15 -1.48 -11.87
CA GLU A 116 -22.56 -1.13 -12.01
C GLU A 116 -22.72 0.39 -11.83
N GLY A 117 -22.97 1.11 -12.91
CA GLY A 117 -23.13 2.56 -12.89
C GLY A 117 -22.48 3.25 -14.09
N SER A 118 -21.90 4.42 -13.87
CA SER A 118 -21.38 5.30 -14.93
C SER A 118 -19.86 5.44 -14.84
N CYS A 119 -19.16 5.31 -15.97
CA CYS A 119 -17.71 5.49 -16.06
C CYS A 119 -17.42 6.68 -16.98
N HIS A 120 -16.64 7.65 -16.52
CA HIS A 120 -16.21 8.78 -17.31
C HIS A 120 -14.68 8.86 -17.33
N ALA A 121 -14.11 8.64 -18.52
CA ALA A 121 -12.70 8.82 -18.78
C ALA A 121 -12.45 10.17 -19.47
N THR A 122 -11.68 11.06 -18.83
CA THR A 122 -11.28 12.35 -19.42
C THR A 122 -9.81 12.32 -19.81
N ALA A 123 -9.53 12.29 -21.11
CA ALA A 123 -8.19 12.22 -21.70
C ALA A 123 -7.47 13.58 -21.73
#